data_AF-A0A2M8KJB4-F1
#
_entry.id   AF-A0A2M8KJB4-F1
#
_cell.length_a   1.000
_cell.length_b   1.000
_cell.length_c   1.000
_cell.angle_alpha   90.00
_cell.angle_beta   90.00
_cell.angle_gamma   90.00
#
_symmetry.space_group_name_H-M   'P 1'
#
loop_
_entity.id
_entity.type
_entity.pdbx_description
1 polymer ?
#
loop_
_entity_poly.entity_id
_entity_poly.type
_entity_poly.pdbx_seq_one_letter_code
_entity_poly.pdbx_strand_id
1 'polypeptide(L)'
;MRKQIKQRKFGRKKDQRKALLRGLASDLILRERVQTTLAKAKEIKPEVEKLVTRAAKDDLATARYLASRLSKKAAQKARKELGPKFAGRPGGYLRIIKTDQKRKDGAAKALIEFVKQPPIQQEAQQPQAVVKK
;
A
#
# COMPACT_ATOMS: atom_id res chain seq x y z
N MET A 1 -15.18 -19.58 -18.47
CA MET A 1 -13.75 -19.19 -18.30
C MET A 1 -13.67 -17.74 -17.79
N ARG A 2 -12.81 -17.40 -16.81
CA ARG A 2 -12.57 -15.99 -16.39
C ARG A 2 -11.24 -15.50 -17.00
N LYS A 3 -11.24 -15.10 -18.26
CA LYS A 3 -10.04 -14.55 -18.93
C LYS A 3 -9.79 -13.12 -18.42
N GLN A 4 -8.57 -12.83 -17.94
CA GLN A 4 -8.08 -11.50 -17.51
C GLN A 4 -8.71 -10.81 -16.28
N ILE A 5 -9.59 -11.48 -15.50
CA ILE A 5 -10.14 -10.88 -14.27
C ILE A 5 -9.13 -10.99 -13.12
N LYS A 6 -8.41 -9.89 -12.83
CA LYS A 6 -7.41 -9.82 -11.75
C LYS A 6 -8.00 -9.66 -10.34
N GLN A 7 -9.27 -9.26 -10.23
CA GLN A 7 -9.92 -8.89 -8.96
C GLN A 7 -10.52 -10.08 -8.21
N ARG A 8 -10.30 -10.16 -6.89
CA ARG A 8 -10.94 -11.18 -6.04
C ARG A 8 -12.34 -10.74 -5.59
N LYS A 9 -13.34 -11.63 -5.71
CA LYS A 9 -14.73 -11.30 -5.31
C LYS A 9 -15.00 -11.41 -3.80
N PHE A 10 -14.20 -12.18 -3.05
CA PHE A 10 -14.37 -12.45 -1.61
C PHE A 10 -15.76 -12.92 -1.18
N GLY A 11 -16.52 -13.56 -2.07
CA GLY A 11 -17.91 -13.96 -1.82
C GLY A 11 -18.88 -12.80 -1.60
N ARG A 12 -18.51 -11.56 -1.98
CA ARG A 12 -19.30 -10.34 -1.72
C ARG A 12 -19.84 -9.72 -3.01
N LYS A 13 -21.01 -9.06 -2.90
CA LYS A 13 -21.53 -8.16 -3.93
C LYS A 13 -20.58 -6.97 -4.15
N LYS A 14 -20.71 -6.28 -5.28
CA LYS A 14 -19.79 -5.20 -5.71
C LYS A 14 -19.65 -4.10 -4.65
N ASP A 15 -20.76 -3.63 -4.09
CA ASP A 15 -20.75 -2.48 -3.16
C ASP A 15 -20.17 -2.86 -1.79
N GLN A 16 -20.54 -4.04 -1.28
CA GLN A 16 -19.92 -4.61 -0.08
C GLN A 16 -18.41 -4.83 -0.24
N ARG A 17 -17.96 -5.26 -1.42
CA ARG A 17 -16.53 -5.42 -1.71
C ARG A 17 -15.82 -4.07 -1.72
N LYS A 18 -16.40 -3.06 -2.37
CA LYS A 18 -15.84 -1.70 -2.37
C LYS A 18 -15.75 -1.13 -0.95
N ALA A 19 -16.80 -1.29 -0.14
CA ALA A 19 -16.83 -0.84 1.24
C ALA A 19 -15.74 -1.53 2.08
N LEU A 20 -15.58 -2.86 1.94
CA LEU A 20 -14.53 -3.62 2.62
C LEU A 20 -13.13 -3.10 2.27
N LEU A 21 -12.84 -2.93 0.98
CA LEU A 21 -11.53 -2.46 0.53
C LEU A 21 -11.26 -1.02 0.97
N ARG A 22 -12.26 -0.13 0.87
CA ARG A 22 -12.19 1.25 1.38
C ARG A 22 -11.90 1.31 2.89
N GLY A 23 -12.58 0.47 3.67
CA GLY A 23 -12.36 0.38 5.12
C GLY A 23 -10.94 -0.06 5.43
N LEU A 24 -10.49 -1.18 4.85
CA LEU A 24 -9.14 -1.69 5.06
C LEU A 24 -8.05 -0.71 4.58
N ALA A 25 -8.27 0.01 3.48
CA ALA A 25 -7.31 0.98 2.95
C ALA A 25 -7.20 2.18 3.89
N SER A 26 -8.34 2.64 4.43
CA SER A 26 -8.37 3.70 5.42
C SER A 26 -7.66 3.28 6.71
N ASP A 27 -7.92 2.06 7.20
CA ASP A 27 -7.27 1.52 8.40
C ASP A 27 -5.75 1.37 8.21
N LEU A 28 -5.33 0.89 7.04
CA LEU A 28 -3.91 0.73 6.72
C LEU A 28 -3.18 2.07 6.69
N ILE A 29 -3.79 3.11 6.12
CA ILE A 29 -3.21 4.45 6.10
C ILE A 29 -3.13 5.04 7.51
N LEU A 30 -4.21 4.91 8.29
CA LEU A 30 -4.29 5.46 9.64
C LEU A 30 -3.29 4.80 10.60
N ARG A 31 -3.20 3.47 10.58
CA ARG A 31 -2.41 2.68 11.55
C ARG A 31 -1.02 2.32 11.03
N GLU A 32 -0.75 2.55 9.75
CA GLU A 32 0.46 2.15 9.01
C GLU A 32 0.77 0.64 8.96
N ARG A 33 0.04 -0.17 9.73
CA ARG A 33 0.21 -1.61 9.87
C ARG A 33 -1.13 -2.26 10.19
N VAL A 34 -1.50 -3.28 9.43
CA VAL A 34 -2.76 -4.03 9.60
C VAL A 34 -2.52 -5.51 9.40
N GLN A 35 -3.05 -6.34 10.30
CA GLN A 35 -3.09 -7.78 10.13
C GLN A 35 -4.42 -8.20 9.49
N THR A 36 -4.36 -8.94 8.39
CA THR A 36 -5.54 -9.39 7.64
C THR A 36 -5.28 -10.75 6.98
N THR A 37 -6.18 -11.23 6.12
CA THR A 37 -5.91 -12.46 5.35
C THR A 37 -4.99 -12.16 4.18
N LEU A 38 -4.15 -13.11 3.79
CA LEU A 38 -3.22 -12.96 2.66
C LEU A 38 -3.95 -12.54 1.37
N ALA A 39 -5.15 -13.06 1.16
CA ALA A 39 -5.99 -12.71 0.01
C ALA A 39 -6.40 -11.23 0.02
N LYS A 40 -6.78 -10.68 1.18
CA LYS A 40 -7.15 -9.26 1.31
C LYS A 40 -5.92 -8.36 1.21
N ALA A 41 -4.80 -8.75 1.84
CA ALA A 41 -3.53 -8.02 1.77
C ALA A 41 -3.03 -7.86 0.32
N LYS A 42 -3.12 -8.92 -0.50
CA LYS A 42 -2.72 -8.87 -1.92
C LYS A 42 -3.62 -7.98 -2.77
N GLU A 43 -4.90 -7.86 -2.44
CA GLU A 43 -5.84 -7.02 -3.19
C GLU A 43 -5.68 -5.54 -2.85
N ILE A 44 -5.47 -5.22 -1.57
CA ILE A 44 -5.39 -3.84 -1.10
C ILE A 44 -4.06 -3.16 -1.44
N LYS A 45 -2.96 -3.92 -1.53
CA LYS A 45 -1.63 -3.40 -1.84
C LYS A 45 -1.61 -2.48 -3.08
N PRO A 46 -2.05 -2.92 -4.27
CA PRO A 46 -2.03 -2.07 -5.46
C PRO A 46 -2.98 -0.87 -5.37
N GLU A 47 -4.03 -0.95 -4.55
CA GLU A 47 -4.96 0.17 -4.36
C GLU A 47 -4.30 1.26 -3.50
N VAL A 48 -3.70 0.90 -2.37
CA VAL A 48 -3.06 1.85 -1.45
C VAL A 48 -1.78 2.43 -2.05
N GLU A 49 -0.98 1.64 -2.77
CA GLU A 49 0.21 2.18 -3.44
C GLU A 49 -0.15 3.29 -4.44
N LYS A 50 -1.24 3.13 -5.21
CA LYS A 50 -1.73 4.18 -6.12
C LYS A 50 -2.21 5.42 -5.37
N LEU A 51 -2.86 5.23 -4.21
CA LEU A 51 -3.33 6.34 -3.39
C LEU A 51 -2.14 7.15 -2.85
N VAL A 52 -1.08 6.47 -2.39
CA VAL A 52 0.15 7.11 -1.87
C VAL A 52 0.89 7.84 -2.98
N THR A 53 1.08 7.22 -4.16
CA THR A 53 1.70 7.89 -5.31
C THR A 53 0.94 9.16 -5.71
N ARG A 54 -0.40 9.13 -5.70
CA ARG A 54 -1.20 10.33 -5.97
C ARG A 54 -1.05 11.36 -4.85
N ALA A 55 -1.06 10.92 -3.60
CA ALA A 55 -0.94 11.79 -2.43
C ALA A 55 0.38 12.57 -2.35
N ALA A 56 1.42 12.16 -3.07
CA ALA A 56 2.65 12.93 -3.22
C ALA A 56 2.47 14.23 -4.02
N LYS A 57 1.40 14.36 -4.82
CA LYS A 57 1.07 15.59 -5.55
C LYS A 57 0.17 16.49 -4.70
N ASP A 58 0.56 17.75 -4.55
CA ASP A 58 -0.21 18.72 -3.78
C ASP A 58 -1.18 19.53 -4.67
N ASP A 59 -2.28 18.90 -5.09
CA ASP A 59 -3.33 19.56 -5.87
C ASP A 59 -4.76 19.27 -5.33
N LEU A 60 -5.71 20.13 -5.73
CA LEU A 60 -7.12 19.99 -5.32
C LEU A 60 -7.77 18.72 -5.91
N ALA A 61 -7.35 18.33 -7.12
CA ALA A 61 -7.87 17.15 -7.80
C ALA A 61 -7.53 15.86 -7.04
N THR A 62 -6.29 15.73 -6.55
CA THR A 62 -5.82 14.63 -5.71
C THR A 62 -6.56 14.63 -4.39
N ALA A 63 -6.76 15.80 -3.76
CA ALA A 63 -7.52 15.89 -2.52
C ALA A 63 -8.94 15.33 -2.67
N ARG A 64 -9.66 15.72 -3.74
CA ARG A 64 -10.99 15.19 -4.07
C ARG A 64 -10.95 13.69 -4.38
N TYR A 65 -9.95 13.25 -5.14
CA TYR A 65 -9.76 11.84 -5.47
C TYR A 65 -9.58 10.97 -4.21
N LEU A 66 -8.70 11.39 -3.30
CA LEU A 66 -8.45 10.69 -2.03
C LEU A 66 -9.72 10.66 -1.16
N ALA A 67 -10.44 11.78 -1.07
CA ALA A 67 -11.71 11.85 -0.31
C ALA A 67 -12.78 10.90 -0.85
N SER A 68 -12.82 10.66 -2.17
CA SER A 68 -13.76 9.70 -2.77
C SER A 68 -13.44 8.23 -2.43
N ARG A 69 -12.19 7.93 -2.10
CA ARG A 69 -11.67 6.56 -1.92
C ARG A 69 -11.40 6.18 -0.48
N LEU A 70 -11.20 7.15 0.40
CA LEU A 70 -10.78 6.96 1.79
C LEU A 70 -11.76 7.63 2.76
N SER A 71 -11.61 7.35 4.05
CA SER A 71 -12.22 8.19 5.10
C SER A 71 -11.55 9.57 5.15
N LYS A 72 -12.24 10.57 5.68
CA LYS A 72 -11.71 11.96 5.78
C LYS A 72 -10.36 12.00 6.49
N LYS A 73 -10.24 11.30 7.63
CA LYS A 73 -8.99 11.22 8.41
C LYS A 73 -7.86 10.54 7.62
N ALA A 74 -8.16 9.42 6.95
CA ALA A 74 -7.17 8.71 6.15
C ALA A 74 -6.70 9.53 4.95
N ALA A 75 -7.61 10.24 4.25
CA ALA A 75 -7.26 11.11 3.14
C ALA A 75 -6.34 12.27 3.58
N GLN A 76 -6.61 12.88 4.73
CA GLN A 76 -5.76 13.93 5.30
C GLN A 76 -4.37 13.40 5.65
N LYS A 77 -4.29 12.26 6.34
CA LYS A 77 -3.02 11.62 6.69
C LYS A 77 -2.21 11.23 5.45
N ALA A 78 -2.87 10.67 4.44
CA ALA A 78 -2.22 10.30 3.20
C ALA A 78 -1.53 11.50 2.52
N ARG A 79 -2.21 12.65 2.43
CA ARG A 79 -1.66 13.86 1.80
C ARG A 79 -0.59 14.53 2.65
N LYS A 80 -0.84 14.70 3.95
CA LYS A 80 0.05 15.49 4.83
C LYS A 80 1.30 14.74 5.27
N GLU A 81 1.20 13.43 5.47
CA GLU A 81 2.28 12.63 6.07
C GLU A 81 2.87 11.64 5.07
N LEU A 82 2.04 10.78 4.46
CA LEU A 82 2.55 9.68 3.64
C LEU A 82 3.07 10.14 2.27
N GLY A 83 2.41 11.11 1.64
CA GLY A 83 2.83 11.72 0.38
C GLY A 83 4.28 12.23 0.44
N PRO A 84 4.61 13.17 1.34
CA PRO A 84 5.98 13.67 1.49
C PRO A 84 6.95 12.60 1.99
N LYS A 85 6.53 11.72 2.91
CA LYS A 85 7.37 10.61 3.42
C LYS A 85 7.88 9.68 2.32
N PHE A 86 7.09 9.47 1.27
CA PHE A 86 7.42 8.56 0.17
C PHE A 86 7.71 9.24 -1.17
N ALA A 87 7.82 10.57 -1.22
CA ALA A 87 8.01 11.32 -2.47
C ALA A 87 9.27 10.90 -3.25
N GLY A 88 10.36 10.55 -2.55
CA GLY A 88 11.62 10.11 -3.16
C GLY A 88 11.68 8.63 -3.53
N ARG A 89 10.61 7.85 -3.34
CA ARG A 89 10.58 6.41 -3.62
C ARG A 89 9.76 6.12 -4.89
N PRO A 90 10.31 5.42 -5.90
CA PRO A 90 9.60 5.17 -7.16
C PRO A 90 8.38 4.23 -7.02
N GLY A 91 8.33 3.41 -5.96
CA GLY A 91 7.20 2.54 -5.68
C GLY A 91 7.47 1.52 -4.59
N GLY A 92 6.55 0.58 -4.39
CA GLY A 92 6.70 -0.50 -3.40
C GLY A 92 6.67 0.02 -1.96
N TYR A 93 5.73 0.89 -1.63
CA TYR A 93 5.61 1.49 -0.28
C TYR A 93 5.15 0.48 0.78
N LEU A 94 4.53 -0.62 0.34
CA LEU A 94 3.95 -1.62 1.23
C LEU A 94 4.66 -2.97 1.14
N ARG A 95 4.90 -3.56 2.31
CA ARG A 95 5.38 -4.93 2.49
C ARG A 95 4.24 -5.81 2.99
N ILE A 96 4.18 -7.05 2.48
CA ILE A 96 3.28 -8.10 2.97
C ILE A 96 4.15 -9.18 3.59
N ILE A 97 3.97 -9.44 4.88
CA ILE A 97 4.66 -10.50 5.62
C ILE A 97 3.62 -11.57 5.94
N LYS A 98 3.86 -12.81 5.50
CA LYS A 98 2.98 -13.93 5.86
C LYS A 98 3.15 -14.23 7.35
N THR A 99 2.06 -14.56 8.02
CA THR A 99 2.10 -15.03 9.42
C THR A 99 1.80 -16.51 9.43
N ASP A 100 2.49 -17.28 10.27
CA ASP A 100 2.28 -18.73 10.39
C ASP A 100 0.91 -19.07 10.98
N GLN A 101 0.39 -18.16 11.81
CA GLN A 101 -0.95 -18.26 12.37
C GLN A 101 -2.03 -18.14 11.29
N LYS A 102 -2.87 -19.17 11.20
CA LYS A 102 -4.08 -19.16 10.38
C LYS A 102 -5.25 -18.55 11.15
N ARG A 103 -6.26 -18.12 10.42
CA ARG A 103 -7.57 -17.79 11.01
C ARG A 103 -8.30 -19.11 11.34
N LYS A 104 -9.31 -19.05 12.22
CA LYS A 104 -10.09 -20.23 12.66
C LYS A 104 -10.72 -21.02 11.49
N ASP A 105 -10.91 -20.37 10.34
CA ASP A 105 -11.39 -20.95 9.08
C ASP A 105 -10.26 -21.51 8.18
N GLY A 106 -9.04 -21.67 8.71
CA GLY A 106 -7.88 -22.18 7.96
C GLY A 106 -7.23 -21.16 7.01
N ALA A 107 -7.77 -19.94 6.89
CA ALA A 107 -7.22 -18.94 5.96
C ALA A 107 -5.87 -18.40 6.44
N ALA A 108 -4.88 -18.34 5.54
CA ALA A 108 -3.57 -17.76 5.82
C ALA A 108 -3.69 -16.26 6.16
N LYS A 109 -3.09 -15.86 7.29
CA LYS A 109 -2.98 -14.45 7.66
C LYS A 109 -1.72 -13.83 7.06
N ALA A 110 -1.77 -12.52 6.89
CA ALA A 110 -0.63 -11.71 6.52
C ALA A 110 -0.73 -10.35 7.20
N LEU A 111 0.42 -9.85 7.58
CA LEU A 111 0.63 -8.49 8.02
C LEU A 111 0.98 -7.64 6.80
N ILE A 112 0.27 -6.52 6.62
CA ILE A 112 0.60 -5.52 5.61
C ILE A 112 0.99 -4.22 6.30
N GLU A 113 2.12 -3.66 5.91
CA GLU A 113 2.70 -2.48 6.56
C GLU A 113 3.47 -1.59 5.59
N PHE A 114 3.56 -0.31 5.94
CA PHE A 114 4.43 0.64 5.25
C PHE A 114 5.90 0.37 5.57
N VAL A 115 6.74 0.49 4.55
CA VAL A 115 8.20 0.35 4.70
C VAL A 115 8.74 1.56 5.48
N LYS A 116 9.54 1.32 6.52
CA LYS A 116 10.09 2.36 7.41
C LYS A 116 11.26 3.14 6.82
N GLN A 117 11.99 2.59 5.84
CA GLN A 117 13.21 3.21 5.32
C GLN A 117 12.90 4.29 4.25
N PRO A 118 13.48 5.51 4.38
CA PRO A 118 13.66 6.41 3.24
C PRO A 118 14.54 5.74 2.16
N PRO A 119 14.56 6.24 0.91
CA PRO A 119 15.32 5.61 -0.17
C PRO A 119 16.77 5.35 0.25
N ILE A 120 17.26 4.16 -0.08
CA ILE A 120 18.68 3.84 -0.02
C ILE A 120 19.35 4.87 -0.94
N GLN A 121 20.08 5.82 -0.35
CA GLN A 121 21.07 6.56 -1.10
C GLN A 121 22.08 5.50 -1.55
N GLN A 122 21.95 5.06 -2.80
CA GLN A 122 22.99 4.25 -3.41
C GLN A 122 24.18 5.19 -3.50
N GLU A 123 25.09 5.09 -2.53
CA GLU A 123 26.45 5.59 -2.70
C GLU A 123 26.90 5.02 -4.05
N ALA A 124 27.08 5.91 -5.02
CA ALA A 124 27.70 5.58 -6.27
C ALA A 124 29.03 4.92 -5.89
N GLN A 125 29.12 3.60 -6.09
CA GLN A 125 30.37 2.88 -6.00
C GLN A 125 31.28 3.54 -7.04
N GLN A 126 32.11 4.46 -6.58
CA GLN A 126 33.17 5.01 -7.40
C GLN A 126 34.01 3.81 -7.81
N PRO A 127 34.20 3.56 -9.12
CA PRO A 127 35.06 2.46 -9.54
C PRO A 127 36.43 2.72 -8.91
N GLN A 128 36.85 1.84 -8.00
CA GLN A 128 38.19 1.90 -7.43
C GLN A 128 39.16 1.87 -8.60
N ALA A 129 39.88 2.97 -8.80
CA ALA A 129 40.94 3.03 -9.79
C ALA A 129 41.94 1.93 -9.42
N VAL A 130 42.01 0.90 -10.25
CA VAL A 130 43.01 -0.15 -10.15
C VAL A 130 44.36 0.53 -10.39
N VAL A 131 45.08 0.81 -9.30
CA VAL A 131 46.47 1.25 -9.34
C VAL A 131 47.26 0.07 -9.90
N LYS A 132 47.61 0.14 -11.18
CA LYS A 132 48.55 -0.79 -11.80
C LYS A 132 49.92 -0.58 -11.15
N LYS A 133 50.47 -1.67 -10.59
CA LYS A 133 51.89 -1.80 -10.29
C LYS A 133 52.66 -2.12 -11.56
#